data_AF-A0A7L4RC76-F1
#
_entry.id   AF-A0A7L4RC76-F1
#
_cell.length_a   1.000
_cell.length_b   1.000
_cell.length_c   1.000
_cell.angle_alpha   90.00
_cell.angle_beta   90.00
_cell.angle_gamma   90.00
#
_symmetry.space_group_name_H-M   'P 1'
#
loop_
_entity.id
_entity.type
_entity.pdbx_description
1 polymer ?
#
loop_
_entity_poly.entity_id
_entity_poly.type
_entity_poly.pdbx_seq_one_letter_code
_entity_poly.pdbx_strand_id
1 'polypeptide(L)'
;MKKALSVTQEQILYAVSLGTVKLQDIARTLDLTKEQVERDISSLIEHGYVLATGMLGKTYNLTAEGLNALGTPKVELDVIRESTVIRSGEYSKITITATNVGNAPAASGVIRIISPKVLHITRFGCEYTEDPEHNVLEFYLSQLNPTEAQTVIFDLYATLPSGIMSSKYKLTVQCYIGDTVTYKSEIALNVESASMREELE
;
A
#
# COMPACT_ATOMS: atom_id res chain seq x y z
N MET A 1 1.62 20.12 -24.97
CA MET A 1 1.00 18.77 -24.90
C MET A 1 2.08 17.78 -24.51
N LYS A 2 1.91 17.01 -23.43
CA LYS A 2 2.85 15.90 -23.12
C LYS A 2 2.72 14.87 -24.25
N LYS A 3 3.84 14.52 -24.88
CA LYS A 3 3.87 13.47 -25.92
C LYS A 3 3.59 12.13 -25.22
N ALA A 4 2.68 11.34 -25.77
CA ALA A 4 2.44 9.99 -25.26
C ALA A 4 3.72 9.17 -25.43
N LEU A 5 4.12 8.47 -24.38
CA LEU A 5 5.27 7.57 -24.42
C LEU A 5 4.92 6.32 -25.23
N SER A 6 5.92 5.72 -25.88
CA SER A 6 5.74 4.36 -26.43
C SER A 6 5.69 3.33 -25.29
N VAL A 7 5.11 2.16 -25.57
CA VAL A 7 5.12 1.03 -24.62
C VAL A 7 6.54 0.68 -24.17
N THR A 8 7.51 0.70 -25.08
CA THR A 8 8.92 0.43 -24.77
C THR A 8 9.53 1.50 -23.86
N GLN A 9 9.17 2.76 -24.05
CA GLN A 9 9.62 3.86 -23.18
C GLN A 9 9.04 3.75 -21.78
N GLU A 10 7.77 3.39 -21.64
CA GLU A 10 7.14 3.12 -20.34
C GLU A 10 7.82 1.95 -19.62
N GLN A 11 8.10 0.86 -20.35
CA GLN A 11 8.82 -0.29 -19.82
C GLN A 11 10.25 0.06 -19.36
N ILE A 12 10.95 0.94 -20.10
CA ILE A 12 12.28 1.42 -19.71
C ILE A 12 12.18 2.29 -18.44
N LEU A 13 11.25 3.24 -18.37
CA LEU A 13 11.05 4.03 -17.16
C LEU A 13 10.76 3.12 -15.95
N TYR A 14 9.93 2.10 -16.17
CA TYR A 14 9.60 1.12 -15.14
C TYR A 14 10.85 0.35 -14.68
N ALA A 15 11.64 -0.21 -15.59
CA ALA A 15 12.86 -0.94 -15.25
C ALA A 15 13.87 -0.07 -14.48
N VAL A 16 14.02 1.20 -14.87
CA VAL A 16 14.88 2.16 -14.16
C VAL A 16 14.33 2.47 -12.76
N SER A 17 13.00 2.57 -12.60
CA SER A 17 12.36 2.79 -11.29
C SER A 17 12.63 1.65 -10.29
N LEU A 18 12.83 0.43 -10.79
CA LEU A 18 13.20 -0.75 -10.01
C LEU A 18 14.70 -0.85 -9.71
N GLY A 19 15.50 0.15 -10.13
CA GLY A 19 16.95 0.16 -9.94
C GLY A 19 17.76 -0.55 -11.03
N THR A 20 17.15 -0.93 -12.16
CA THR A 20 17.89 -1.43 -13.33
C THR A 20 18.48 -0.26 -14.10
N VAL A 21 19.65 0.21 -13.67
CA VAL A 21 20.21 1.50 -14.11
C VAL A 21 21.20 1.44 -15.28
N LYS A 22 21.66 0.25 -15.70
CA LYS A 22 22.64 0.11 -16.80
C LYS A 22 21.97 -0.31 -18.10
N LEU A 23 22.43 0.25 -19.22
CA LEU A 23 21.86 -0.03 -20.56
C LEU A 23 21.73 -1.53 -20.85
N GLN A 24 22.80 -2.29 -20.58
CA GLN A 24 22.84 -3.73 -20.85
C GLN A 24 21.88 -4.51 -19.95
N ASP A 25 21.71 -4.08 -18.70
CA ASP A 25 20.80 -4.74 -17.77
C ASP A 25 19.35 -4.43 -18.16
N ILE A 26 19.04 -3.20 -18.56
CA ILE A 26 17.70 -2.82 -19.06
C ILE A 26 17.34 -3.64 -20.30
N ALA A 27 18.24 -3.72 -21.28
CA ALA A 27 18.03 -4.51 -22.50
C ALA A 27 17.76 -5.99 -22.19
N ARG A 28 18.52 -6.57 -21.25
CA ARG A 28 18.32 -7.95 -20.81
C ARG A 28 17.00 -8.13 -20.05
N THR A 29 16.65 -7.22 -19.15
CA THR A 29 15.41 -7.31 -18.34
C THR A 29 14.16 -7.20 -19.22
N LEU A 30 14.21 -6.39 -20.27
CA LEU A 30 13.06 -6.15 -21.15
C LEU A 30 13.02 -7.03 -22.40
N ASP A 31 14.02 -7.91 -22.59
CA ASP A 31 14.20 -8.70 -23.81
C ASP A 31 14.20 -7.84 -25.10
N LEU A 32 14.95 -6.73 -25.05
CA LEU A 32 15.09 -5.77 -26.14
C LEU A 32 16.54 -5.70 -26.63
N THR A 33 16.75 -5.24 -27.87
CA THR A 33 18.10 -4.97 -28.36
C THR A 33 18.70 -3.74 -27.69
N LYS A 34 20.03 -3.72 -27.54
CA LYS A 34 20.73 -2.58 -26.93
C LYS A 34 20.50 -1.29 -27.71
N GLU A 35 20.46 -1.38 -29.03
CA GLU A 35 20.24 -0.24 -29.93
C GLU A 35 18.83 0.35 -29.76
N GLN A 36 17.82 -0.52 -29.54
CA GLN A 36 16.45 -0.08 -29.28
C GLN A 36 16.36 0.63 -27.93
N VAL A 37 16.94 0.05 -26.87
CA VAL A 37 16.98 0.66 -25.53
C VAL A 37 17.75 1.98 -25.55
N GLU A 38 18.88 2.06 -26.25
CA GLU A 38 19.67 3.29 -26.35
C GLU A 38 18.93 4.42 -27.04
N ARG A 39 18.19 4.11 -28.12
CA ARG A 39 17.34 5.08 -28.81
C ARG A 39 16.23 5.60 -27.91
N ASP A 40 15.52 4.70 -27.24
CA ASP A 40 14.39 5.06 -26.39
C ASP A 40 14.85 5.82 -25.14
N ILE A 41 15.96 5.41 -24.50
CA ILE A 41 16.59 6.14 -23.38
C ILE A 41 17.05 7.52 -23.82
N SER A 42 17.69 7.66 -24.98
CA SER A 42 18.13 8.98 -25.48
C SER A 42 16.95 9.92 -25.64
N SER A 43 15.83 9.40 -26.18
CA SER A 43 14.58 10.16 -26.25
C SER A 43 14.03 10.51 -24.86
N LEU A 44 14.04 9.58 -23.90
CA LEU A 44 13.60 9.85 -22.52
C LEU A 44 14.46 10.90 -21.82
N ILE A 45 15.76 10.95 -22.10
CA ILE A 45 16.68 11.99 -21.61
C ILE A 45 16.33 13.35 -22.23
N GLU A 46 16.10 13.42 -23.55
CA GLU A 46 15.68 14.65 -24.22
C GLU A 46 14.36 15.22 -23.67
N HIS A 47 13.43 14.34 -23.30
CA HIS A 47 12.16 14.74 -22.67
C HIS A 47 12.30 15.05 -21.17
N GLY A 48 13.49 14.91 -20.59
CA GLY A 48 13.77 15.19 -19.18
C GLY A 48 13.21 14.16 -18.21
N TYR A 49 12.87 12.94 -18.66
CA TYR A 49 12.37 11.87 -17.81
C TYR A 49 13.47 11.01 -17.18
N VAL A 50 14.65 10.97 -17.82
CA VAL A 50 15.80 10.18 -17.38
C VAL A 50 17.04 11.07 -17.35
N LEU A 51 17.89 10.86 -16.34
CA LEU A 51 19.23 11.44 -16.25
C LEU A 51 20.28 10.35 -16.44
N ALA A 52 21.23 10.59 -17.36
CA ALA A 52 22.42 9.76 -17.48
C ALA A 52 23.53 10.33 -16.60
N THR A 53 24.14 9.47 -15.80
CA THR A 53 25.23 9.79 -14.88
C THR A 53 26.42 8.87 -15.13
N GLY A 54 27.64 9.33 -14.83
CA GLY A 54 28.86 8.56 -15.06
C GLY A 54 29.44 8.73 -16.47
N MET A 55 30.75 9.02 -16.54
CA MET A 55 31.47 9.30 -17.78
C MET A 55 31.93 8.02 -18.50
N LEU A 56 32.25 6.97 -17.73
CA LEU A 56 32.59 5.63 -18.21
C LEU A 56 31.62 4.63 -17.56
N GLY A 57 30.69 4.08 -18.36
CA GLY A 57 29.62 3.21 -17.85
C GLY A 57 28.41 3.98 -17.33
N LYS A 58 27.66 4.61 -18.26
CA LYS A 58 26.47 5.40 -17.95
C LYS A 58 25.48 4.61 -17.08
N THR A 59 25.01 5.25 -16.01
CA THR A 59 23.89 4.81 -15.20
C THR A 59 22.72 5.79 -15.35
N TYR A 60 21.53 5.25 -15.55
CA TYR A 60 20.31 5.99 -15.80
C TYR A 60 19.46 6.05 -14.53
N ASN A 61 18.99 7.24 -14.17
CA ASN A 61 18.10 7.47 -13.03
C ASN A 61 16.86 8.23 -13.49
N LEU A 62 15.72 7.99 -12.86
CA LEU A 62 14.51 8.77 -13.14
C LEU A 62 14.62 10.18 -12.55
N THR A 63 14.09 11.16 -13.28
CA THR A 63 13.76 12.48 -12.72
C THR A 63 12.41 12.46 -12.02
N ALA A 64 12.06 13.55 -11.35
CA ALA A 64 10.71 13.74 -10.82
C ALA A 64 9.67 13.68 -11.95
N GLU A 65 9.96 14.24 -13.12
CA GLU A 65 9.11 14.19 -14.30
C GLU A 65 8.97 12.76 -14.83
N GLY A 66 10.04 11.95 -14.82
CA GLY A 66 10.01 10.55 -15.24
C GLY A 66 9.20 9.67 -14.30
N LEU A 67 9.32 9.89 -12.99
CA LEU A 67 8.45 9.25 -11.99
C LEU A 67 6.98 9.64 -12.21
N ASN A 68 6.70 10.92 -12.44
CA ASN A 68 5.34 11.37 -12.75
C ASN A 68 4.80 10.81 -14.08
N ALA A 69 5.68 10.48 -15.02
CA ALA A 69 5.31 9.88 -16.30
C ALA A 69 4.88 8.41 -16.17
N LEU A 70 5.36 7.70 -15.13
CA LEU A 70 4.86 6.36 -14.77
C LEU A 70 3.42 6.40 -14.23
N GLY A 71 2.89 7.59 -13.96
CA GLY A 71 1.55 7.80 -13.45
C GLY A 71 1.52 7.93 -11.93
N THR A 72 0.32 7.81 -11.36
CA THR A 72 0.12 7.93 -9.93
C THR A 72 0.22 6.55 -9.28
N PRO A 73 0.99 6.39 -8.19
CA PRO A 73 0.98 5.16 -7.42
C PRO A 73 -0.44 4.86 -6.93
N LYS A 74 -0.83 3.59 -6.98
CA LYS A 74 -2.17 3.17 -6.57
C LYS A 74 -2.03 1.90 -5.74
N VAL A 75 -2.32 2.01 -4.44
CA VAL A 75 -2.34 0.86 -3.55
C VAL A 75 -3.78 0.47 -3.26
N GLU A 76 -4.09 -0.79 -3.47
CA GLU A 76 -5.34 -1.43 -3.06
C GLU A 76 -5.09 -2.30 -1.83
N LEU A 77 -6.10 -2.42 -0.98
CA LEU A 77 -6.04 -3.25 0.21
C LEU A 77 -6.97 -4.45 0.06
N ASP A 78 -6.46 -5.62 0.40
CA ASP A 78 -7.25 -6.78 0.75
C ASP A 78 -7.28 -6.92 2.27
N VAL A 79 -8.48 -7.10 2.85
CA VAL A 79 -8.65 -7.19 4.30
C VAL A 79 -9.39 -8.46 4.68
N ILE A 80 -8.66 -9.33 5.37
CA ILE A 80 -9.15 -10.62 5.84
C ILE A 80 -9.26 -10.57 7.36
N ARG A 81 -10.43 -10.93 7.86
CA ARG A 81 -10.70 -11.11 9.30
C ARG A 81 -10.73 -12.59 9.63
N GLU A 82 -10.12 -12.97 10.74
CA GLU A 82 -10.14 -14.34 11.23
C GLU A 82 -11.54 -14.78 11.65
N SER A 83 -12.33 -13.87 12.23
CA SER A 83 -13.70 -14.16 12.64
C SER A 83 -14.64 -13.00 12.29
N THR A 84 -15.88 -13.34 11.91
CA THR A 84 -16.93 -12.36 11.63
C THR A 84 -17.63 -11.87 12.89
N VAL A 85 -17.55 -12.68 13.96
CA VAL A 85 -18.04 -12.43 15.31
C VAL A 85 -16.84 -12.43 16.25
N ILE A 86 -16.73 -11.42 17.10
CA ILE A 86 -15.68 -11.31 18.12
C ILE A 86 -16.36 -11.30 19.47
N ARG A 87 -15.93 -12.15 20.39
CA ARG A 87 -16.48 -12.11 21.74
C ARG A 87 -15.76 -11.07 22.57
N SER A 88 -16.52 -10.38 23.41
CA SER A 88 -15.99 -9.42 24.37
C SER A 88 -15.01 -10.15 25.29
N GLY A 89 -13.80 -9.63 25.40
CA GLY A 89 -12.72 -10.27 26.17
C GLY A 89 -11.83 -11.23 25.37
N GLU A 90 -12.15 -11.50 24.10
CA GLU A 90 -11.32 -12.34 23.22
C GLU A 90 -10.53 -11.51 22.20
N TYR A 91 -9.44 -12.09 21.73
CA TYR A 91 -8.63 -11.55 20.63
C TYR A 91 -9.02 -12.22 19.31
N SER A 92 -9.02 -11.43 18.25
CA SER A 92 -9.16 -11.87 16.86
C SER A 92 -8.08 -11.20 16.02
N LYS A 93 -7.77 -11.74 14.84
CA LYS A 93 -6.80 -11.14 13.93
C LYS A 93 -7.46 -10.48 12.72
N ILE A 94 -6.90 -9.34 12.33
CA ILE A 94 -7.13 -8.73 11.03
C ILE A 94 -5.83 -8.76 10.25
N THR A 95 -5.86 -9.38 9.07
CA THR A 95 -4.76 -9.37 8.12
C THR A 95 -5.09 -8.38 7.00
N ILE A 96 -4.21 -7.42 6.77
CA ILE A 96 -4.32 -6.44 5.69
C ILE A 96 -3.15 -6.66 4.74
N THR A 97 -3.44 -6.88 3.46
CA THR A 97 -2.44 -6.94 2.39
C THR A 97 -2.58 -5.70 1.54
N ALA A 98 -1.53 -4.87 1.52
CA ALA A 98 -1.43 -3.72 0.64
C ALA A 98 -0.68 -4.10 -0.62
N THR A 99 -1.30 -3.93 -1.79
CA THR A 99 -0.71 -4.25 -3.09
C THR A 99 -0.64 -3.00 -3.95
N ASN A 100 0.54 -2.69 -4.49
CA ASN A 100 0.65 -1.62 -5.48
C ASN A 100 0.15 -2.12 -6.83
N VAL A 101 -1.06 -1.72 -7.20
CA VAL A 101 -1.69 -2.02 -8.50
C VAL A 101 -1.45 -0.91 -9.53
N GLY A 102 -0.75 0.16 -9.15
CA GLY A 102 -0.33 1.23 -10.03
C GLY A 102 0.99 0.92 -10.75
N ASN A 103 1.33 1.75 -11.73
CA ASN A 103 2.56 1.60 -12.54
C ASN A 103 3.76 2.37 -11.98
N ALA A 104 3.55 3.21 -10.97
CA ALA A 104 4.60 3.97 -10.28
C ALA A 104 4.88 3.39 -8.89
N PRO A 105 6.14 3.41 -8.41
CA PRO A 105 6.47 3.03 -7.04
C PRO A 105 5.72 3.87 -5.99
N ALA A 106 5.27 3.23 -4.92
CA ALA A 106 4.58 3.86 -3.80
C ALA A 106 5.52 3.97 -2.59
N ALA A 107 6.26 5.09 -2.48
CA ALA A 107 7.33 5.26 -1.49
C ALA A 107 6.88 5.68 -0.08
N SER A 108 5.71 6.31 0.06
CA SER A 108 5.20 6.85 1.33
C SER A 108 3.78 6.37 1.59
N GLY A 109 3.62 5.05 1.71
CA GLY A 109 2.32 4.44 1.97
C GLY A 109 1.99 4.38 3.47
N VAL A 110 0.75 4.67 3.83
CA VAL A 110 0.23 4.53 5.19
C VAL A 110 -1.07 3.75 5.17
N ILE A 111 -1.16 2.69 5.97
CA ILE A 111 -2.43 2.06 6.33
C ILE A 111 -2.96 2.78 7.56
N ARG A 112 -4.15 3.35 7.46
CA ARG A 112 -4.88 3.95 8.58
C ARG A 112 -6.09 3.10 8.92
N ILE A 113 -6.21 2.73 10.19
CA ILE A 113 -7.34 1.99 10.74
C ILE A 113 -8.06 2.89 11.74
N ILE A 114 -9.35 3.11 11.51
CA ILE A 114 -10.22 3.89 12.40
C ILE A 114 -11.24 2.92 12.99
N SER A 115 -11.28 2.83 14.32
CA SER A 115 -12.11 1.87 15.04
C SER A 115 -12.85 2.55 16.19
N PRO A 116 -14.10 2.17 16.51
CA PRO A 116 -14.80 2.66 17.70
C PRO A 116 -14.04 2.26 18.98
N LYS A 117 -14.16 3.02 20.07
CA LYS A 117 -13.45 2.74 21.34
C LYS A 117 -13.67 1.36 21.94
N VAL A 118 -14.77 0.69 21.60
CA VAL A 118 -15.04 -0.70 22.01
C VAL A 118 -14.13 -1.73 21.33
N LEU A 119 -13.45 -1.34 20.25
CA LEU A 119 -12.49 -2.14 19.51
C LEU A 119 -11.09 -1.56 19.76
N HIS A 120 -10.22 -2.37 20.32
CA HIS A 120 -8.84 -2.05 20.58
C HIS A 120 -7.97 -2.78 19.56
N ILE A 121 -7.18 -2.03 18.81
CA ILE A 121 -6.32 -2.57 17.76
C ILE A 121 -4.88 -2.31 18.15
N THR A 122 -4.08 -3.37 18.17
CA THR A 122 -2.69 -3.30 18.60
C THR A 122 -1.76 -3.99 17.62
N ARG A 123 -0.62 -3.36 17.38
CA ARG A 123 0.52 -3.95 16.68
C ARG A 123 1.78 -3.14 16.98
N PHE A 124 2.92 -3.82 17.06
CA PHE A 124 4.23 -3.17 17.19
C PHE A 124 4.55 -2.30 15.95
N GLY A 125 5.14 -1.12 16.18
CA GLY A 125 5.56 -0.20 15.10
C GLY A 125 4.41 0.63 14.51
N CYS A 126 3.29 0.77 15.22
CA CYS A 126 2.20 1.65 14.83
C CYS A 126 2.24 2.96 15.62
N GLU A 127 1.79 4.04 14.99
CA GLU A 127 1.51 5.31 15.65
C GLU A 127 0.02 5.41 15.99
N TYR A 128 -0.29 6.00 17.14
CA TYR A 128 -1.65 6.25 17.58
C TYR A 128 -1.91 7.75 17.58
N THR A 129 -3.04 8.16 17.03
CA THR A 129 -3.49 9.55 17.12
C THR A 129 -4.59 9.71 18.18
N GLU A 130 -4.60 10.87 18.83
CA GLU A 130 -5.56 11.20 19.87
C GLU A 130 -6.91 11.59 19.24
N ASP A 131 -7.75 10.59 18.96
CA ASP A 131 -9.18 10.79 18.66
C ASP A 131 -10.02 10.43 19.90
N PRO A 132 -10.93 11.33 20.35
CA PRO A 132 -11.73 11.11 21.55
C PRO A 132 -12.80 10.01 21.37
N GLU A 133 -13.31 9.82 20.15
CA GLU A 133 -14.42 8.90 19.84
C GLU A 133 -13.95 7.57 19.22
N HIS A 134 -12.76 7.58 18.64
CA HIS A 134 -12.20 6.46 17.89
C HIS A 134 -10.78 6.13 18.37
N ASN A 135 -10.35 4.90 18.12
CA ASN A 135 -8.95 4.55 18.08
C ASN A 135 -8.49 4.63 16.63
N VAL A 136 -7.55 5.52 16.37
CA VAL A 136 -6.94 5.70 15.05
C VAL A 136 -5.51 5.21 15.13
N LEU A 137 -5.22 4.21 14.31
CA LEU A 137 -3.92 3.55 14.22
C LEU A 137 -3.35 3.73 12.82
N GLU A 138 -2.09 4.13 12.76
CA GLU A 138 -1.36 4.30 11.51
C GLU A 138 -0.16 3.36 11.45
N PHE A 139 0.01 2.70 10.30
CA PHE A 139 1.13 1.83 10.01
C PHE A 139 1.77 2.24 8.69
N TYR A 140 3.05 2.60 8.74
CA TYR A 140 3.83 2.97 7.56
C TYR A 140 4.26 1.73 6.78
N LEU A 141 3.99 1.75 5.48
CA LEU A 141 4.43 0.73 4.54
C LEU A 141 5.87 1.01 4.12
N SER A 142 6.61 -0.05 3.81
CA SER A 142 7.81 0.07 3.01
C SER A 142 7.44 0.55 1.60
N GLN A 143 8.42 1.03 0.83
CA GLN A 143 8.17 1.28 -0.59
C GLN A 143 7.65 0.01 -1.26
N LEU A 144 6.52 0.13 -1.97
CA LEU A 144 5.97 -0.93 -2.80
C LEU A 144 6.19 -0.58 -4.26
N ASN A 145 7.00 -1.35 -4.97
CA ASN A 145 7.07 -1.27 -6.41
C ASN A 145 5.79 -1.84 -7.04
N PRO A 146 5.49 -1.51 -8.31
CA PRO A 146 4.35 -2.09 -9.01
C PRO A 146 4.28 -3.62 -8.88
N THR A 147 3.08 -4.14 -8.61
CA THR A 147 2.76 -5.53 -8.32
C THR A 147 3.30 -6.10 -7.00
N GLU A 148 4.16 -5.38 -6.28
CA GLU A 148 4.59 -5.82 -4.95
C GLU A 148 3.47 -5.65 -3.93
N ALA A 149 3.48 -6.54 -2.95
CA ALA A 149 2.53 -6.55 -1.84
C ALA A 149 3.26 -6.65 -0.50
N GLN A 150 2.68 -6.01 0.51
CA GLN A 150 3.09 -6.14 1.90
C GLN A 150 1.89 -6.50 2.77
N THR A 151 2.02 -7.58 3.52
CA THR A 151 0.98 -8.06 4.44
C THR A 151 1.33 -7.70 5.88
N VAL A 152 0.32 -7.23 6.60
CA VAL A 152 0.40 -6.75 7.97
C VAL A 152 -0.74 -7.38 8.78
N ILE A 153 -0.46 -7.82 10.01
CA ILE A 153 -1.43 -8.50 10.88
C ILE A 153 -1.64 -7.69 12.15
N PHE A 154 -2.87 -7.34 12.45
CA PHE A 154 -3.25 -6.58 13.64
C PHE A 154 -4.02 -7.48 14.60
N ASP A 155 -3.70 -7.36 15.89
CA ASP A 155 -4.50 -7.97 16.93
C ASP A 155 -5.66 -7.03 17.24
N LEU A 156 -6.87 -7.59 17.24
CA LEU A 156 -8.12 -6.91 17.51
C LEU A 156 -8.74 -7.50 18.77
N TYR A 157 -8.99 -6.65 19.75
CA TYR A 157 -9.64 -6.99 21.01
C TYR A 157 -10.93 -6.19 21.15
N ALA A 158 -12.01 -6.84 21.59
CA ALA A 158 -13.29 -6.17 21.77
C ALA A 158 -13.71 -6.12 23.24
N THR A 159 -14.25 -4.98 23.66
CA THR A 159 -14.85 -4.79 24.99
C THR A 159 -16.23 -4.17 24.85
N LEU A 160 -17.27 -4.95 25.15
CA LEU A 160 -18.64 -4.44 25.19
C LEU A 160 -18.92 -3.73 26.53
N PRO A 161 -19.69 -2.63 26.51
CA PRO A 161 -20.26 -2.07 27.74
C PRO A 161 -21.13 -3.10 28.46
N SER A 162 -21.16 -3.02 29.80
CA SER A 162 -22.00 -3.89 30.62
C SER A 162 -23.48 -3.78 30.23
N GLY A 163 -24.18 -4.92 30.19
CA GLY A 163 -25.60 -5.00 29.82
C GLY A 163 -25.87 -5.11 28.31
N ILE A 164 -24.84 -5.01 27.46
CA ILE A 164 -24.97 -5.22 26.00
C ILE A 164 -24.64 -6.68 25.67
N MET A 165 -25.63 -7.41 25.15
CA MET A 165 -25.45 -8.83 24.77
C MET A 165 -24.79 -8.99 23.40
N SER A 166 -25.11 -8.12 22.44
CA SER A 166 -24.44 -8.06 21.15
C SER A 166 -24.63 -6.70 20.48
N SER A 167 -23.68 -6.32 19.63
CA SER A 167 -23.77 -5.10 18.82
C SER A 167 -22.93 -5.20 17.55
N LYS A 168 -23.27 -4.37 16.56
CA LYS A 168 -22.55 -4.28 15.29
C LYS A 168 -21.71 -3.02 15.26
N TYR A 169 -20.42 -3.17 14.97
CA TYR A 169 -19.49 -2.08 14.82
C TYR A 169 -18.89 -2.05 13.42
N LYS A 170 -18.37 -0.89 13.04
CA LYS A 170 -17.68 -0.70 11.77
C LYS A 170 -16.24 -0.32 12.02
N LEU A 171 -15.35 -1.01 11.35
CA LEU A 171 -13.96 -0.65 11.20
C LEU A 171 -13.78 0.06 9.86
N THR A 172 -13.12 1.21 9.81
CA THR A 172 -12.72 1.83 8.55
C THR A 172 -11.23 1.58 8.32
N VAL A 173 -10.89 1.06 7.15
CA VAL A 173 -9.50 0.86 6.71
C VAL A 173 -9.25 1.73 5.50
N GLN A 174 -8.17 2.50 5.53
CA GLN A 174 -7.76 3.41 4.47
C GLN A 174 -6.30 3.15 4.11
N CYS A 175 -5.96 3.39 2.84
CA CYS A 175 -4.58 3.52 2.39
C CYS A 175 -4.35 4.93 1.84
N TYR A 176 -3.28 5.55 2.29
CA TYR A 176 -2.78 6.83 1.82
C TYR A 176 -1.44 6.65 1.12
N ILE A 177 -1.24 7.30 -0.01
CA ILE A 177 0.08 7.51 -0.60
C ILE A 177 0.35 9.02 -0.61
N GLY A 178 1.29 9.46 0.24
CA GLY A 178 1.39 10.88 0.58
C GLY A 178 0.06 11.38 1.16
N ASP A 179 -0.49 12.46 0.61
CA ASP A 179 -1.76 13.05 1.06
C ASP A 179 -3.00 12.46 0.35
N THR A 180 -2.81 11.52 -0.59
CA THR A 180 -3.90 10.99 -1.42
C THR A 180 -4.42 9.68 -0.87
N VAL A 181 -5.73 9.58 -0.63
CA VAL A 181 -6.41 8.31 -0.34
C VAL A 181 -6.50 7.48 -1.61
N THR A 182 -5.83 6.33 -1.66
CA THR A 182 -5.92 5.40 -2.81
C THR A 182 -6.95 4.31 -2.60
N TYR A 183 -7.29 4.02 -1.34
CA TYR A 183 -8.27 2.99 -0.98
C TYR A 183 -9.00 3.36 0.31
N LYS A 184 -10.29 3.02 0.38
CA LYS A 184 -11.10 3.09 1.60
C LYS A 184 -12.12 1.95 1.60
N SER A 185 -12.22 1.25 2.73
CA SER A 185 -13.24 0.23 2.95
C SER A 185 -13.78 0.28 4.37
N GLU A 186 -15.01 -0.19 4.53
CA GLU A 186 -15.66 -0.39 5.83
C GLU A 186 -15.91 -1.87 6.07
N ILE A 187 -15.52 -2.35 7.24
CA ILE A 187 -15.64 -3.75 7.64
C ILE A 187 -16.60 -3.81 8.82
N ALA A 188 -17.74 -4.45 8.61
CA ALA A 188 -18.72 -4.67 9.66
C ALA A 188 -18.30 -5.85 10.54
N LEU A 189 -18.26 -5.65 11.86
CA LEU A 189 -17.91 -6.65 12.87
C LEU A 189 -19.07 -6.83 13.84
N ASN A 190 -19.43 -8.06 14.15
CA ASN A 190 -20.37 -8.35 15.24
C ASN A 190 -19.56 -8.60 16.51
N VAL A 191 -19.93 -7.95 17.60
CA VAL A 191 -19.34 -8.20 18.92
C VAL A 191 -20.40 -8.77 19.84
N GLU A 192 -20.08 -9.87 20.52
CA GLU A 192 -21.00 -10.58 21.43
C GLU A 192 -20.44 -10.63 22.85
N SER A 193 -21.32 -10.61 23.85
CA SER A 193 -20.93 -10.79 25.25
C SER A 193 -20.45 -12.23 25.49
N ALA A 194 -19.48 -12.39 26.39
CA ALA A 194 -19.06 -13.71 26.86
C ALA A 194 -20.21 -14.50 27.52
N SER A 195 -21.19 -13.81 28.11
CA SER A 195 -22.34 -14.41 28.81
C SER A 195 -23.39 -15.04 27.89
N MET A 196 -23.39 -14.77 26.58
CA MET A 196 -24.35 -15.37 25.64
C MET A 196 -24.18 -16.90 25.47
N ARG A 197 -23.05 -17.47 25.93
CA ARG A 197 -22.78 -18.90 25.82
C ARG A 197 -23.47 -19.72 26.92
N GLU A 198 -23.68 -19.14 28.10
CA GLU A 198 -24.28 -19.84 29.25
C GLU A 198 -25.79 -20.08 29.09
N GLU A 199 -26.46 -19.42 28.15
CA GLU A 199 -27.89 -19.64 27.86
C GLU A 199 -28.14 -20.72 26.78
N LEU A 200 -27.09 -21.21 26.09
CA LEU A 200 -27.19 -22.18 24.99
C LEU A 200 -26.56 -23.55 25.31
N GLU A 201 -25.89 -23.70 26.44
CA GLU A 201 -25.38 -24.98 26.99
C GLU A 201 -26.30 -25.49 28.11
#